data_AF-A0A970Q0C9-F1
#
_entry.id   AF-A0A970Q0C9-F1
#
_cell.length_a   1.000
_cell.length_b   1.000
_cell.length_c   1.000
_cell.angle_alpha   90.00
_cell.angle_beta   90.00
_cell.angle_gamma   90.00
#
_symmetry.space_group_name_H-M   'P 1'
#
loop_
_entity.id
_entity.type
_entity.pdbx_description
1 polymer ?
#
loop_
_entity_poly.entity_id
_entity_poly.type
_entity_poly.pdbx_seq_one_letter_code
_entity_poly.pdbx_strand_id
1 'polypeptide(L)'
;MFGFIGNIGPWELIVILLIALIVVGPGKLPEVAKGIGKATREFKKATSGVQKEINEVMKFDDDKASPGKNGHEAIKSTGKEKVRDIEPGGEETSEEQREDGSQV
;
A
#
# COMPACT_ATOMS: atom_id res chain seq x y z
N MET A 1 -25.61 -21.34 -18.32
CA MET A 1 -26.47 -20.20 -18.69
C MET A 1 -25.82 -18.97 -18.08
N PHE A 2 -25.37 -18.03 -18.92
CA PHE A 2 -24.54 -16.87 -18.56
C PHE A 2 -25.25 -15.92 -17.57
N GLY A 3 -24.51 -15.35 -16.60
CA GLY A 3 -25.01 -14.55 -15.47
C GLY A 3 -25.52 -13.16 -15.84
N PHE A 4 -26.68 -13.08 -16.48
CA PHE A 4 -27.09 -11.90 -17.22
C PHE A 4 -27.65 -10.71 -16.41
N ILE A 5 -27.91 -10.81 -15.09
CA ILE A 5 -28.76 -9.80 -14.41
C ILE A 5 -28.23 -9.20 -13.10
N GLY A 6 -27.09 -9.64 -12.53
CA GLY A 6 -26.66 -9.05 -11.25
C GLY A 6 -25.17 -9.07 -10.93
N ASN A 7 -24.41 -9.99 -11.51
CA ASN A 7 -22.99 -10.11 -11.23
C ASN A 7 -22.27 -10.31 -12.55
N ILE A 8 -21.99 -9.19 -13.24
CA ILE A 8 -21.02 -9.18 -14.34
C ILE A 8 -19.72 -9.70 -13.73
N GLY A 9 -19.37 -10.94 -14.06
CA GLY A 9 -18.14 -11.55 -13.59
C GLY A 9 -16.94 -10.99 -14.32
N PRO A 10 -15.72 -11.25 -13.82
CA PRO A 10 -14.49 -10.96 -14.54
C PRO A 10 -14.47 -11.59 -15.93
N TRP A 11 -15.14 -12.74 -16.09
CA TRP A 11 -15.23 -13.47 -17.35
C TRP A 11 -16.08 -12.73 -18.39
N GLU A 12 -17.25 -12.22 -18.02
CA GLU A 12 -18.10 -11.40 -18.89
C GLU A 12 -17.39 -10.10 -19.30
N LEU A 13 -16.70 -9.43 -18.36
CA LEU A 13 -15.90 -8.24 -18.69
C LEU A 13 -14.82 -8.55 -19.73
N ILE A 14 -14.16 -9.69 -19.63
CA ILE A 14 -13.14 -10.12 -20.60
C ILE A 14 -13.75 -10.31 -21.99
N VAL A 15 -14.92 -10.94 -22.10
CA VAL A 15 -15.59 -11.13 -23.41
C VAL A 15 -15.96 -9.79 -24.04
N ILE A 16 -16.55 -8.87 -23.26
CA ILE A 16 -16.90 -7.53 -23.73
C ILE A 16 -15.64 -6.75 -24.12
N LEU A 17 -14.59 -6.84 -23.30
CA LEU A 17 -13.29 -6.21 -23.57
C LEU A 17 -12.69 -6.74 -24.88
N LEU A 18 -12.80 -8.04 -25.16
CA LEU A 18 -12.29 -8.65 -26.38
C LEU A 18 -13.01 -8.11 -27.63
N ILE A 19 -14.33 -7.95 -27.57
CA ILE A 19 -15.11 -7.35 -28.66
C ILE A 19 -14.72 -5.88 -28.84
N ALA A 20 -14.62 -5.11 -27.75
CA ALA A 20 -14.18 -3.72 -27.78
C ALA A 20 -12.76 -3.56 -28.34
N LEU A 21 -11.86 -4.49 -27.99
CA LEU A 21 -10.48 -4.57 -28.48
C LEU A 21 -10.42 -4.84 -29.99
N ILE A 22 -11.35 -5.59 -30.56
CA ILE A 22 -11.40 -5.81 -32.01
C ILE A 22 -11.86 -4.53 -32.73
N VAL A 23 -12.85 -3.82 -32.17
CA VAL A 23 -13.38 -2.58 -32.75
C VAL A 23 -12.37 -1.43 -32.66
N VAL A 24 -11.74 -1.26 -31.49
CA VAL A 24 -10.84 -0.14 -31.19
C VAL A 24 -9.38 -0.48 -31.50
N GLY A 25 -8.98 -1.74 -31.35
CA GLY A 25 -7.62 -2.24 -31.49
C GLY A 25 -6.87 -2.34 -30.15
N PRO A 26 -6.12 -3.42 -29.88
CA PRO A 26 -5.34 -3.60 -28.64
C PRO A 26 -4.23 -2.56 -28.43
N GLY A 27 -3.71 -1.98 -29.51
CA GLY A 27 -2.72 -0.90 -29.43
C GLY A 27 -3.31 0.46 -29.03
N LYS A 28 -4.60 0.68 -29.26
CA LYS A 28 -5.25 1.98 -29.03
C LYS A 28 -5.73 2.18 -27.59
N LEU A 29 -6.17 1.12 -26.91
CA LEU A 29 -6.48 1.19 -25.47
C LEU A 29 -5.33 1.74 -24.61
N PRO A 30 -4.08 1.23 -24.69
CA PRO A 30 -2.98 1.76 -23.90
C PRO A 30 -2.57 3.18 -24.33
N GLU A 31 -2.75 3.53 -25.61
CA GLU A 31 -2.48 4.87 -26.12
C GLU A 31 -3.45 5.90 -25.52
N VAL A 32 -4.75 5.60 -25.52
CA VAL A 32 -5.79 6.42 -24.87
C VAL A 32 -5.60 6.49 -23.36
N ALA A 33 -5.31 5.35 -22.71
CA ALA A 33 -5.07 5.30 -21.27
C ALA A 33 -3.83 6.14 -20.86
N LYS A 34 -2.77 6.15 -21.67
CA LYS A 34 -1.61 7.03 -21.45
C LYS A 34 -1.98 8.51 -21.54
N GLY A 35 -2.85 8.89 -22.48
CA GLY A 35 -3.37 10.25 -22.60
C GLY A 35 -4.18 10.67 -21.38
N ILE A 36 -5.17 9.85 -21.00
CA ILE A 36 -6.00 10.09 -19.81
C ILE A 36 -5.15 10.10 -18.54
N GLY A 37 -4.19 9.18 -18.39
CA GLY A 37 -3.33 9.10 -17.22
C GLY A 37 -2.46 10.34 -17.02
N LYS A 38 -1.94 10.92 -18.11
CA LYS A 38 -1.22 12.21 -18.05
C LYS A 38 -2.16 13.34 -17.65
N ALA A 39 -3.33 13.44 -18.28
CA ALA A 39 -4.34 14.46 -17.95
C ALA A 39 -4.76 14.39 -16.47
N THR A 40 -5.08 13.20 -15.96
CA THR A 40 -5.44 13.00 -14.54
C THR A 40 -4.30 13.38 -13.60
N ARG A 41 -3.03 13.07 -13.97
CA ARG A 41 -1.86 13.41 -13.16
C ARG A 41 -1.63 14.93 -13.10
N GLU A 42 -1.73 15.60 -14.24
CA GLU A 42 -1.59 17.06 -14.34
C GLU A 42 -2.75 17.77 -13.63
N PHE A 43 -3.99 17.30 -13.82
CA PHE A 43 -5.16 17.78 -13.10
C PHE A 43 -4.97 17.66 -11.58
N LYS A 44 -4.56 16.47 -11.09
CA LYS A 44 -4.29 16.27 -9.66
C LYS A 44 -3.20 17.20 -9.15
N LYS A 45 -2.15 17.46 -9.93
CA LYS A 45 -1.07 18.38 -9.56
C LYS A 45 -1.56 19.83 -9.47
N ALA A 46 -2.33 20.27 -10.47
CA ALA A 46 -2.94 21.60 -10.48
C ALA A 46 -3.88 21.79 -9.28
N THR A 47 -4.81 20.85 -9.07
CA THR A 47 -5.75 20.89 -7.95
C THR A 47 -5.03 20.81 -6.59
N SER A 48 -3.93 20.07 -6.48
CA SER A 48 -3.14 20.02 -5.25
C SER A 48 -2.34 21.32 -4.99
N GLY A 49 -1.86 21.98 -6.05
CA GLY A 49 -1.20 23.28 -5.95
C GLY A 49 -2.17 24.35 -5.47
N VAL A 50 -3.34 24.44 -6.11
CA VAL A 50 -4.40 25.39 -5.73
C VAL A 50 -4.87 25.16 -4.29
N GLN A 51 -5.08 23.90 -3.86
CA GLN A 51 -5.45 23.62 -2.47
C GLN A 51 -4.39 24.08 -1.46
N LYS A 52 -3.10 23.97 -1.78
CA LYS A 52 -2.02 24.44 -0.90
C LYS A 52 -2.00 25.95 -0.80
N GLU A 53 -2.13 26.64 -1.93
CA GLU A 53 -2.16 28.11 -1.99
C GLU A 53 -3.37 28.67 -1.25
N ILE A 54 -4.55 28.09 -1.43
CA ILE A 54 -5.76 28.48 -0.69
C ILE A 54 -5.58 28.21 0.82
N ASN A 55 -4.95 27.08 1.21
CA ASN A 55 -4.69 26.79 2.63
C ASN A 55 -3.67 27.75 3.25
N GLU A 56 -2.68 28.19 2.47
CA GLU A 56 -1.69 29.19 2.90
C GLU A 56 -2.34 30.57 3.04
N VAL A 57 -3.20 30.97 2.10
CA VAL A 57 -3.97 32.23 2.18
C VAL A 57 -4.96 32.23 3.36
N MET A 58 -5.65 31.12 3.62
CA MET A 58 -6.57 31.01 4.76
C MET A 58 -5.87 30.93 6.12
N LYS A 59 -4.58 30.58 6.16
CA LYS A 59 -3.81 30.55 7.42
C LYS A 59 -3.41 31.93 7.94
N PHE A 60 -3.55 32.99 7.15
CA PHE A 60 -3.28 34.36 7.61
C PHE A 60 -4.37 34.93 8.54
N ASP A 61 -5.53 34.26 8.68
CA ASP A 61 -6.60 34.65 9.60
C ASP A 61 -6.68 33.79 10.89
N ASP A 62 -5.85 32.76 11.06
CA ASP A 62 -5.94 31.84 12.22
C ASP A 62 -4.55 31.43 12.75
N ASP A 63 -3.97 32.28 13.61
CA ASP A 63 -2.76 31.97 14.38
C ASP A 63 -3.11 31.02 15.54
N LYS A 64 -3.22 29.71 15.27
CA LYS A 64 -2.78 28.58 16.13
C LYS A 64 -3.18 27.22 15.53
N ALA A 65 -2.20 26.50 14.96
CA ALA A 65 -1.89 25.08 15.23
C ALA A 65 -1.12 24.43 14.06
N SER A 66 0.17 24.20 14.28
CA SER A 66 0.97 23.14 13.63
C SER A 66 0.72 21.81 14.39
N PRO A 67 1.13 20.58 13.96
CA PRO A 67 2.04 20.20 12.87
C PRO A 67 1.69 18.89 12.10
N GLY A 68 2.57 18.48 11.17
CA GLY A 68 2.67 17.13 10.58
C GLY A 68 2.37 17.13 9.07
N LYS A 69 3.16 16.53 8.18
CA LYS A 69 3.76 15.18 8.21
C LYS A 69 4.76 15.11 7.04
N ASN A 70 6.07 15.11 7.33
CA ASN A 70 7.11 14.70 6.39
C ASN A 70 7.54 13.29 6.78
N GLY A 71 6.78 12.30 6.31
CA GLY A 71 7.21 10.91 6.31
C GLY A 71 7.79 10.58 4.93
N HIS A 72 8.80 9.71 4.93
CA HIS A 72 9.50 9.11 3.80
C HIS A 72 10.78 9.81 3.35
N GLU A 73 11.88 9.57 4.08
CA GLU A 73 13.20 9.27 3.51
C GLU A 73 14.16 8.82 4.63
N ALA A 74 14.07 7.56 5.07
CA ALA A 74 15.12 6.88 5.86
C ALA A 74 14.83 5.38 6.07
N ILE A 75 14.57 4.61 5.00
CA ILE A 75 14.65 3.13 5.10
C ILE A 75 15.32 2.60 3.83
N LYS A 76 16.64 2.83 3.70
CA LYS A 76 17.52 2.01 2.84
C LYS A 76 19.02 2.22 3.12
N SER A 77 19.42 1.95 4.36
CA SER A 77 20.77 1.51 4.72
C SER A 77 20.60 0.88 6.10
N THR A 78 20.68 -0.42 6.29
CA THR A 78 21.95 -1.12 6.39
C THR A 78 21.62 -2.61 6.34
N GLY A 79 21.90 -3.23 5.19
CA GLY A 79 22.16 -4.65 5.16
C GLY A 79 23.61 -4.88 5.57
N LYS A 80 23.83 -5.98 6.29
CA LYS A 80 25.12 -6.55 6.73
C LYS A 80 25.68 -6.00 8.05
N GLU A 81 25.25 -6.60 9.14
CA GLU A 81 26.16 -6.96 10.22
C GLU A 81 25.88 -8.39 10.67
N LYS A 82 26.64 -9.28 10.03
CA LYS A 82 26.98 -10.62 10.49
C LYS A 82 27.85 -10.44 11.73
N VAL A 83 27.54 -11.11 12.83
CA VAL A 83 28.46 -11.75 13.82
C VAL A 83 27.66 -11.97 15.10
N ARG A 84 27.16 -13.18 15.31
CA ARG A 84 26.94 -13.77 16.64
C ARG A 84 27.11 -15.27 16.51
N ASP A 85 28.36 -15.69 16.61
CA ASP A 85 28.73 -17.03 17.06
C ASP A 85 29.52 -16.85 18.36
N ILE A 86 29.50 -17.88 19.19
CA ILE A 86 30.29 -18.13 20.42
C ILE A 86 29.49 -17.96 21.74
N GLU A 87 28.71 -19.01 22.03
CA GLU A 87 28.60 -19.74 23.32
C GLU A 87 29.78 -19.54 24.31
N PRO A 88 29.59 -19.65 25.64
CA PRO A 88 29.26 -20.96 26.23
C PRO A 88 28.44 -20.92 27.54
N GLY A 89 27.95 -22.09 27.94
CA GLY A 89 27.51 -22.31 29.32
C GLY A 89 26.40 -23.34 29.41
N GLY A 90 26.76 -24.61 29.23
CA GLY A 90 25.87 -25.73 29.53
C GLY A 90 25.87 -26.05 31.02
N GLU A 91 24.72 -26.49 31.51
CA GLU A 91 24.49 -27.45 32.60
C GLU A 91 23.15 -28.11 32.22
N GLU A 92 23.22 -29.22 31.50
CA GLU A 92 23.01 -30.58 32.01
C GLU A 92 21.59 -30.86 32.53
N THR A 93 20.94 -31.71 31.73
CA THR A 93 19.83 -32.59 32.02
C THR A 93 19.97 -33.32 33.35
N SER A 94 18.84 -33.52 34.03
CA SER A 94 18.34 -34.82 34.54
C SER A 94 17.73 -34.71 35.95
N GLU A 95 16.57 -35.37 36.08
CA GLU A 95 16.11 -36.08 37.29
C GLU A 95 15.74 -35.19 38.50
N GLU A 96 14.80 -35.50 39.40
CA GLU A 96 13.84 -36.57 39.60
C GLU A 96 12.97 -36.10 40.80
N GLN A 97 11.72 -36.57 40.86
CA GLN A 97 10.80 -36.63 42.01
C GLN A 97 10.97 -35.64 43.19
N ARG A 98 9.85 -34.99 43.55
CA ARG A 98 9.17 -35.27 44.83
C ARG A 98 7.74 -34.75 44.84
N GLU A 99 6.94 -35.54 45.54
CA GLU A 99 5.52 -35.43 45.85
C GLU A 99 5.14 -34.18 46.65
N ASP A 100 3.83 -34.10 46.93
CA ASP A 100 3.12 -33.22 47.87
C ASP A 100 2.71 -31.89 47.26
N GLY A 101 1.45 -31.66 46.88
CA GLY A 101 0.24 -31.91 47.65
C GLY A 101 -0.19 -30.57 48.27
N SER A 102 -1.38 -30.11 47.90
CA SER A 102 -2.28 -29.35 48.77
C SER A 102 -3.52 -28.98 47.96
N GLN A 103 -4.64 -29.45 48.46
CA GLN A 103 -5.95 -28.88 48.20
C GLN A 103 -5.98 -27.39 48.56
N VAL A 104 -6.83 -26.63 47.88
CA VAL A 104 -7.97 -25.89 48.44
C VAL A 104 -8.96 -25.58 47.31
#